data_AF-A0A1T5CTU9-F1
#
_entry.id   AF-A0A1T5CTU9-F1
#
_cell.length_a   1.000
_cell.length_b   1.000
_cell.length_c   1.000
_cell.angle_alpha   90.00
_cell.angle_beta   90.00
_cell.angle_gamma   90.00
#
_symmetry.space_group_name_H-M   'P 1'
#
loop_
_entity.id
_entity.type
_entity.pdbx_description
1 polymer ?
#
loop_
_entity_poly.entity_id
_entity_poly.type
_entity_poly.pdbx_seq_one_letter_code
_entity_poly.pdbx_strand_id
1 'polypeptide(L)'
;MQKQQKLEHKLNMLRATGIISAAVLGAAAFLVIFLVKPGRSQAESSFKIDADGVLISYDVTDGMTQVSVPNTVTAIADGAFMGDRTLERINIPSGVKVIGEKAFYRCNHLMEIILPEGIEEVKDSAFGMCTNMSMASLPASLRKMGNGVFAGNSALYKVSLAEGNGAFFLNDGVIYDKDSTEIIQFIPGRRGDVYEMPFTVTSIRPYAFWGASNLKRVYVSNQVTSIPPFAFTNSASLEFAYLPNSVLSVQEYAFRDCGRLVYVGAESTLTTADTSSFEGVKKLTAEVGVSKVRAEERYIDALENSDETEDADPENETYEDSNSAVNENASSADNNSDRSSGSSTGKDKSGSKSNGENEEPLIFGTPWGINAPYKEIDTSEDNLYGYGKIVGGSTFIMPTGKVSGNGK
;
A
#
# COMPACT_ATOMS: atom_id res chain seq x y z
N MET A 1 -10.97 42.46 -8.98
CA MET A 1 -12.18 42.03 -9.72
C MET A 1 -12.00 42.01 -11.24
N GLN A 2 -11.73 43.14 -11.92
CA GLN A 2 -11.69 43.15 -13.41
C GLN A 2 -10.60 42.25 -14.04
N LYS A 3 -9.43 42.09 -13.42
CA LYS A 3 -8.39 41.14 -13.89
C LYS A 3 -8.80 39.67 -13.72
N GLN A 4 -9.61 39.37 -12.71
CA GLN A 4 -10.05 38.03 -12.35
C GLN A 4 -11.16 37.53 -13.28
N GLN A 5 -12.15 38.38 -13.57
CA GLN A 5 -13.17 38.10 -14.58
C GLN A 5 -12.56 37.93 -15.99
N LYS A 6 -11.48 38.65 -16.30
CA LYS A 6 -10.78 38.54 -17.58
C LYS A 6 -9.99 37.22 -17.72
N LEU A 7 -9.54 36.64 -16.61
CA LEU A 7 -8.86 35.34 -16.58
C LEU A 7 -9.86 34.18 -16.69
N GLU A 8 -10.98 34.25 -15.97
CA GLU A 8 -12.06 33.26 -16.05
C GLU A 8 -12.69 33.22 -17.45
N HIS A 9 -12.88 34.39 -18.08
CA HIS A 9 -13.41 34.45 -19.44
C HIS A 9 -12.44 33.86 -20.47
N LYS A 10 -11.12 34.06 -20.31
CA LYS A 10 -10.10 33.42 -21.15
C LYS A 10 -10.05 31.90 -20.97
N LEU A 11 -10.18 31.41 -19.73
CA LEU A 11 -10.18 29.98 -19.43
C LEU A 11 -11.43 29.29 -20.00
N ASN A 12 -12.58 29.94 -19.95
CA ASN A 12 -13.82 29.43 -20.55
C ASN A 12 -13.81 29.48 -22.09
N MET A 13 -13.16 30.48 -22.70
CA MET A 13 -12.92 30.53 -24.16
C MET A 13 -11.98 29.42 -24.64
N LEU A 14 -10.98 29.03 -23.83
CA LEU A 14 -10.08 27.91 -24.13
C LEU A 14 -10.80 26.55 -24.03
N ARG A 15 -11.76 26.40 -23.11
CA ARG A 15 -12.63 25.22 -23.02
C ARG A 15 -13.58 25.06 -24.21
N ALA A 16 -14.02 26.17 -24.82
CA ALA A 16 -14.99 26.16 -25.92
C ALA A 16 -14.40 25.92 -27.31
N THR A 17 -13.07 26.00 -27.48
CA THR A 17 -12.42 25.97 -28.79
C THR A 17 -11.84 24.61 -29.20
N GLY A 18 -11.90 23.58 -28.35
CA GLY A 18 -11.50 22.20 -28.72
C GLY A 18 -10.00 22.03 -29.03
N ILE A 19 -9.15 23.01 -28.70
CA ILE A 19 -7.69 23.00 -28.97
C ILE A 19 -6.90 22.23 -27.88
N ILE A 20 -7.58 21.76 -26.84
CA ILE A 20 -6.94 21.09 -25.72
C ILE A 20 -7.10 19.58 -25.89
N SER A 21 -6.05 18.92 -26.41
CA SER A 21 -5.95 17.47 -26.40
C SER A 21 -5.93 16.95 -24.95
N ALA A 22 -6.37 15.71 -24.76
CA ALA A 22 -6.45 15.04 -23.45
C ALA A 22 -5.14 15.11 -22.62
N ALA A 23 -4.00 15.39 -23.26
CA ALA A 23 -2.69 15.60 -22.65
C ALA A 23 -2.65 16.74 -21.63
N VAL A 24 -3.36 17.86 -21.87
CA VAL A 24 -3.36 19.01 -20.94
C VAL A 24 -4.35 18.81 -19.80
N LEU A 25 -5.35 17.91 -19.96
CA LEU A 25 -6.34 17.61 -18.92
C LEU A 25 -5.76 16.78 -17.77
N GLY A 26 -4.70 16.01 -17.99
CA GLY A 26 -4.01 15.26 -16.92
C GLY A 26 -3.30 16.16 -15.91
N ALA A 27 -2.71 17.27 -16.36
CA ALA A 27 -2.01 18.23 -15.51
C ALA A 27 -2.89 19.42 -15.07
N ALA A 28 -3.87 19.84 -15.89
CA ALA A 28 -4.71 21.00 -15.58
C ALA A 28 -5.93 20.69 -14.68
N ALA A 29 -6.31 19.43 -14.50
CA ALA A 29 -7.43 19.04 -13.61
C ALA A 29 -7.08 19.06 -12.11
N PHE A 30 -5.81 19.32 -11.75
CA PHE A 30 -5.34 19.45 -10.37
C PHE A 30 -4.97 20.88 -9.98
N LEU A 31 -5.57 21.87 -10.62
CA LEU A 31 -5.62 23.22 -10.08
C LEU A 31 -6.68 23.26 -8.96
N VAL A 32 -6.39 22.56 -7.86
CA VAL A 32 -7.13 22.73 -6.61
C VAL A 32 -6.90 24.18 -6.21
N ILE A 33 -8.00 24.92 -6.21
CA ILE A 33 -8.09 26.31 -5.81
C ILE A 33 -7.41 26.44 -4.44
N PHE A 34 -6.27 27.15 -4.40
CA PHE A 34 -5.54 27.55 -3.19
C PHE A 34 -6.36 28.52 -2.34
N LEU A 35 -7.49 28.08 -1.78
CA LEU A 35 -8.19 28.78 -0.70
C LEU A 35 -7.63 28.29 0.64
N VAL A 36 -6.37 28.66 0.90
CA VAL A 36 -5.69 28.37 2.16
C VAL A 36 -5.99 29.51 3.13
N LYS A 37 -6.53 29.19 4.32
CA LYS A 37 -6.46 30.12 5.47
C LYS A 37 -4.98 30.47 5.64
N PRO A 38 -4.59 31.75 5.77
CA PRO A 38 -3.17 32.11 5.84
C PRO A 38 -2.53 31.38 7.03
N GLY A 39 -1.78 30.32 6.73
CA GLY A 39 -0.86 29.71 7.66
C GLY A 39 0.23 30.73 8.00
N ARG A 40 0.90 30.51 9.13
CA ARG A 40 2.04 31.34 9.52
C ARG A 40 3.08 31.36 8.39
N SER A 41 3.61 32.52 8.04
CA SER A 41 4.64 32.64 6.99
C SER A 41 5.89 31.90 7.42
N GLN A 42 6.42 31.04 6.55
CA GLN A 42 7.72 30.38 6.73
C GLN A 42 8.84 31.43 6.66
N ALA A 43 9.80 31.37 7.60
CA ALA A 43 11.00 32.20 7.56
C ALA A 43 12.08 31.51 6.72
N GLU A 44 12.86 32.27 5.94
CA GLU A 44 13.93 31.70 5.09
C GLU A 44 15.02 31.00 5.92
N SER A 45 15.24 31.41 7.17
CA SER A 45 16.20 30.79 8.09
C SER A 45 15.78 29.40 8.60
N SER A 46 14.55 28.96 8.33
CA SER A 46 14.06 27.64 8.76
C SER A 46 14.65 26.48 7.97
N PHE A 47 15.33 26.74 6.86
CA PHE A 47 15.92 25.71 6.01
C PHE A 47 17.43 25.60 6.23
N LYS A 48 17.92 24.38 6.44
CA LYS A 48 19.36 24.08 6.49
C LYS A 48 19.77 23.52 5.14
N ILE A 49 20.31 24.39 4.30
CA ILE A 49 20.75 24.08 2.93
C ILE A 49 22.28 24.15 2.90
N ASP A 50 22.92 23.13 2.32
CA ASP A 50 24.38 23.11 2.19
C ASP A 50 24.89 23.95 1.00
N ALA A 51 26.21 23.95 0.79
CA ALA A 51 26.86 24.74 -0.27
C ALA A 51 26.48 24.27 -1.69
N ASP A 52 26.04 23.03 -1.85
CA ASP A 52 25.64 22.44 -3.14
C ASP A 52 24.13 22.62 -3.42
N GLY A 53 23.41 23.27 -2.52
CA GLY A 53 21.97 23.51 -2.63
C GLY A 53 21.13 22.32 -2.16
N VAL A 54 21.69 21.37 -1.39
CA VAL A 54 20.92 20.25 -0.83
C VAL A 54 20.22 20.69 0.43
N LEU A 55 18.90 20.52 0.49
CA LEU A 55 18.12 20.73 1.70
C LEU A 55 18.33 19.56 2.66
N ILE A 56 19.14 19.78 3.70
CA ILE A 56 19.52 18.77 4.70
C ILE A 56 18.39 18.50 5.69
N SER A 57 17.79 19.58 6.20
CA SER A 57 16.66 19.52 7.11
C SER A 57 15.96 20.87 7.15
N TYR A 58 14.79 20.93 7.78
CA TYR A 58 14.16 22.19 8.13
C TYR A 58 13.63 22.17 9.56
N ASP A 59 13.56 23.35 10.18
CA ASP A 59 13.07 23.50 11.53
C ASP A 59 11.53 23.48 11.53
N VAL A 60 10.97 22.35 11.92
CA VAL A 60 9.52 22.15 12.08
C VAL A 60 9.00 23.15 13.10
N THR A 61 8.02 23.96 12.72
CA THR A 61 7.41 24.95 13.61
C THR A 61 5.92 24.63 13.73
N ASP A 62 5.42 24.58 14.97
CA ASP A 62 4.01 24.30 15.25
C ASP A 62 3.08 25.23 14.46
N GLY A 63 2.11 24.61 13.78
CA GLY A 63 1.10 25.28 12.95
C GLY A 63 1.51 25.58 11.51
N MET A 64 2.72 25.21 11.06
CA MET A 64 3.09 25.28 9.64
C MET A 64 2.60 24.05 8.88
N THR A 65 1.38 24.12 8.34
CA THR A 65 0.81 23.01 7.57
C THR A 65 1.20 23.00 6.09
N GLN A 66 1.81 24.09 5.60
CA GLN A 66 2.26 24.20 4.23
C GLN A 66 3.69 24.74 4.16
N VAL A 67 4.55 24.01 3.44
CA VAL A 67 5.97 24.38 3.25
C VAL A 67 6.25 24.66 1.79
N SER A 68 7.00 25.73 1.50
CA SER A 68 7.49 26.02 0.15
C SER A 68 9.01 25.95 0.15
N VAL A 69 9.56 24.92 -0.49
CA VAL A 69 11.01 24.73 -0.57
C VAL A 69 11.63 25.85 -1.43
N PRO A 70 12.73 26.49 -0.99
CA PRO A 70 13.34 27.58 -1.73
C PRO A 70 13.82 27.17 -3.13
N ASN A 71 13.67 28.05 -4.12
CA ASN A 71 14.07 27.78 -5.52
C ASN A 71 15.58 27.51 -5.70
N THR A 72 16.40 27.80 -4.69
CA THR A 72 17.85 27.50 -4.68
C THR A 72 18.14 26.03 -4.40
N VAL A 73 17.16 25.26 -3.96
CA VAL A 73 17.34 23.84 -3.62
C VAL A 73 17.44 22.99 -4.88
N THR A 74 18.48 22.16 -4.94
CA THR A 74 18.80 21.25 -6.06
C THR A 74 18.51 19.80 -5.72
N ALA A 75 18.49 19.44 -4.44
CA ALA A 75 18.11 18.11 -3.94
C ALA A 75 17.54 18.20 -2.53
N ILE A 76 16.70 17.22 -2.16
CA ILE A 76 16.22 17.04 -0.79
C ILE A 76 16.98 15.86 -0.19
N ALA A 77 17.67 16.07 0.92
CA ALA A 77 18.49 15.05 1.56
C ALA A 77 17.64 13.94 2.19
N ASP A 78 18.33 12.87 2.57
CA ASP A 78 17.75 11.75 3.28
C ASP A 78 17.15 12.26 4.61
N GLY A 79 15.89 11.88 4.86
CA GLY A 79 15.17 12.24 6.08
C GLY A 79 14.86 13.73 6.31
N ALA A 80 15.05 14.62 5.33
CA ALA A 80 14.96 16.08 5.53
C ALA A 80 13.63 16.60 6.14
N PHE A 81 12.52 15.91 5.88
CA PHE A 81 11.18 16.17 6.42
C PHE A 81 10.65 14.99 7.25
N MET A 82 11.47 13.98 7.57
CA MET A 82 11.02 12.74 8.17
C MET A 82 10.25 12.98 9.47
N GLY A 83 9.05 12.40 9.56
CA GLY A 83 8.23 12.42 10.75
C GLY A 83 7.54 13.76 11.04
N ASP A 84 7.48 14.68 10.07
CA ASP A 84 6.72 15.92 10.26
C ASP A 84 5.23 15.63 10.50
N ARG A 85 4.75 16.02 11.68
CA ARG A 85 3.39 15.75 12.15
C ARG A 85 2.39 16.85 11.80
N THR A 86 2.80 17.88 11.08
CA THR A 86 2.00 19.06 10.77
C THR A 86 1.90 19.33 9.27
N LEU A 87 2.90 18.91 8.49
CA LEU A 87 2.97 19.13 7.06
C LEU A 87 1.80 18.46 6.32
N GLU A 88 0.88 19.27 5.81
CA GLU A 88 -0.24 18.83 4.97
C GLU A 88 0.09 18.93 3.47
N ARG A 89 0.87 19.95 3.09
CA ARG A 89 1.22 20.26 1.70
C ARG A 89 2.65 20.78 1.58
N ILE A 90 3.35 20.34 0.54
CA ILE A 90 4.66 20.85 0.20
C ILE A 90 4.71 21.31 -1.26
N ASN A 91 5.31 22.47 -1.48
CA ASN A 91 5.67 22.94 -2.82
C ASN A 91 7.16 22.69 -3.05
N ILE A 92 7.49 21.78 -3.95
CA ILE A 92 8.86 21.47 -4.37
C ILE A 92 9.14 22.24 -5.67
N PRO A 93 10.21 23.05 -5.74
CA PRO A 93 10.52 23.80 -6.95
C PRO A 93 11.12 22.89 -8.02
N SER A 94 10.97 23.28 -9.29
CA SER A 94 11.45 22.51 -10.46
C SER A 94 12.98 22.38 -10.56
N GLY A 95 13.72 23.11 -9.72
CA GLY A 95 15.18 22.99 -9.60
C GLY A 95 15.63 21.70 -8.90
N VAL A 96 14.75 21.06 -8.13
CA VAL A 96 15.06 19.83 -7.40
C VAL A 96 15.17 18.65 -8.37
N LYS A 97 16.26 17.89 -8.25
CA LYS A 97 16.58 16.73 -9.09
C LYS A 97 16.38 15.41 -8.37
N VAL A 98 16.69 15.36 -7.07
CA VAL A 98 16.69 14.13 -6.29
C VAL A 98 15.94 14.33 -4.98
N ILE A 99 15.13 13.34 -4.61
CA ILE A 99 14.50 13.22 -3.29
C ILE A 99 15.14 12.05 -2.57
N GLY A 100 15.76 12.34 -1.42
CA GLY A 100 16.53 11.40 -0.62
C GLY A 100 15.72 10.27 0.02
N GLU A 101 16.45 9.28 0.54
CA GLU A 101 15.88 8.15 1.26
C GLU A 101 15.07 8.67 2.45
N LYS A 102 13.85 8.17 2.62
CA LYS A 102 12.96 8.55 3.72
C LYS A 102 12.73 10.05 3.88
N ALA A 103 12.96 10.86 2.83
CA ALA A 103 12.88 12.32 2.90
C ALA A 103 11.58 12.83 3.57
N PHE A 104 10.44 12.20 3.29
CA PHE A 104 9.12 12.49 3.84
C PHE A 104 8.53 11.31 4.62
N TYR A 105 9.36 10.35 5.03
CA TYR A 105 8.88 9.14 5.72
C TYR A 105 8.09 9.50 6.98
N ARG A 106 6.90 8.90 7.17
CA ARG A 106 5.99 9.17 8.30
C ARG A 106 5.51 10.62 8.42
N CYS A 107 5.45 11.37 7.32
CA CYS A 107 4.70 12.63 7.28
C CYS A 107 3.19 12.33 7.23
N ASN A 108 2.61 11.93 8.36
CA ASN A 108 1.25 11.35 8.41
C ASN A 108 0.14 12.33 8.05
N HIS A 109 0.40 13.64 8.09
CA HIS A 109 -0.57 14.67 7.69
C HIS A 109 -0.46 15.06 6.21
N LEU A 110 0.59 14.65 5.51
CA LEU A 110 0.80 14.99 4.11
C LEU A 110 -0.35 14.38 3.29
N MET A 111 -1.13 15.22 2.63
CA MET A 111 -2.36 14.80 1.95
C MET A 111 -2.12 14.43 0.48
N GLU A 112 -1.17 15.10 -0.14
CA GLU A 112 -0.82 14.92 -1.54
C GLU A 112 0.65 15.24 -1.78
N ILE A 113 1.21 14.65 -2.82
CA ILE A 113 2.50 15.03 -3.37
C ILE A 113 2.40 15.31 -4.87
N ILE A 114 2.87 16.48 -5.28
CA ILE A 114 2.98 16.87 -6.69
C ILE A 114 4.47 17.05 -6.97
N LEU A 115 5.08 16.07 -7.62
CA LEU A 115 6.48 16.14 -8.00
C LEU A 115 6.62 16.99 -9.27
N PRO A 116 7.37 18.09 -9.24
CA PRO A 116 7.52 18.96 -10.41
C PRO A 116 8.34 18.28 -11.51
N GLU A 117 8.17 18.74 -12.75
CA GLU A 117 9.13 18.45 -13.82
C GLU A 117 10.54 18.89 -13.40
N GLY A 118 11.53 18.06 -13.70
CA GLY A 118 12.91 18.24 -13.29
C GLY A 118 13.39 17.18 -12.30
N ILE A 119 12.48 16.56 -11.51
CA ILE A 119 12.81 15.45 -10.62
C ILE A 119 13.20 14.23 -11.47
N GLU A 120 14.37 13.66 -11.19
CA GLU A 120 14.95 12.53 -11.92
C GLU A 120 14.98 11.26 -11.06
N GLU A 121 15.11 11.38 -9.74
CA GLU A 121 15.24 10.24 -8.82
C GLU A 121 14.49 10.48 -7.50
N VAL A 122 13.73 9.46 -7.08
CA VAL A 122 13.11 9.37 -5.75
C VAL A 122 13.62 8.10 -5.08
N LYS A 123 14.34 8.24 -3.97
CA LYS A 123 15.01 7.11 -3.29
C LYS A 123 14.06 6.32 -2.38
N ASP A 124 14.61 5.27 -1.79
CA ASP A 124 13.90 4.28 -0.96
C ASP A 124 13.03 4.95 0.11
N SER A 125 11.77 4.49 0.20
CA SER A 125 10.80 4.94 1.20
C SER A 125 10.63 6.46 1.31
N ALA A 126 10.98 7.25 0.28
CA ALA A 126 10.96 8.71 0.35
C ALA A 126 9.61 9.27 0.80
N PHE A 127 8.50 8.62 0.44
CA PHE A 127 7.13 8.96 0.88
C PHE A 127 6.46 7.79 1.59
N GLY A 128 7.22 6.91 2.24
CA GLY A 128 6.68 5.76 2.94
C GLY A 128 5.96 6.16 4.23
N MET A 129 4.90 5.45 4.58
CA MET A 129 4.10 5.66 5.79
C MET A 129 3.46 7.05 5.93
N CYS A 130 3.26 7.79 4.84
CA CYS A 130 2.42 8.99 4.80
C CYS A 130 0.94 8.58 4.77
N THR A 131 0.39 8.17 5.92
CA THR A 131 -0.91 7.46 5.98
C THR A 131 -2.13 8.25 5.49
N ASN A 132 -2.10 9.59 5.52
CA ASN A 132 -3.20 10.42 4.98
C ASN A 132 -2.99 10.82 3.51
N MET A 133 -1.86 10.44 2.90
CA MET A 133 -1.57 10.82 1.54
C MET A 133 -2.49 10.06 0.60
N SER A 134 -3.37 10.78 -0.07
CA SER A 134 -4.43 10.19 -0.92
C SER A 134 -4.11 10.26 -2.41
N MET A 135 -3.20 11.17 -2.79
CA MET A 135 -2.86 11.45 -4.18
C MET A 135 -1.36 11.67 -4.38
N ALA A 136 -0.84 11.19 -5.51
CA ALA A 136 0.51 11.50 -5.97
C ALA A 136 0.53 11.81 -7.47
N SER A 137 1.36 12.76 -7.88
CA SER A 137 1.65 13.06 -9.27
C SER A 137 3.14 12.92 -9.54
N LEU A 138 3.48 12.08 -10.52
CA LEU A 138 4.85 11.75 -10.94
C LEU A 138 5.16 12.39 -12.30
N PRO A 139 6.30 13.08 -12.46
CA PRO A 139 6.61 13.84 -13.67
C PRO A 139 7.14 12.97 -14.80
N ALA A 140 7.19 13.53 -16.00
CA ALA A 140 7.74 12.88 -17.19
C ALA A 140 9.26 12.76 -17.10
N SER A 141 9.92 13.62 -16.29
CA SER A 141 11.36 13.59 -16.03
C SER A 141 11.84 12.47 -15.10
N LEU A 142 10.95 11.82 -14.34
CA LEU A 142 11.35 10.80 -13.36
C LEU A 142 11.96 9.58 -14.06
N ARG A 143 13.15 9.15 -13.62
CA ARG A 143 13.91 8.02 -14.21
C ARG A 143 14.17 6.88 -13.24
N LYS A 144 14.22 7.18 -11.93
CA LYS A 144 14.52 6.19 -10.90
C LYS A 144 13.58 6.34 -9.70
N MET A 145 13.10 5.19 -9.24
CA MET A 145 12.34 5.05 -8.00
C MET A 145 12.99 3.97 -7.17
N GLY A 146 13.19 4.24 -5.88
CA GLY A 146 13.69 3.29 -4.90
C GLY A 146 12.64 2.25 -4.50
N ASN A 147 13.00 1.41 -3.54
CA ASN A 147 12.09 0.42 -2.96
C ASN A 147 11.08 1.10 -2.02
N GLY A 148 9.81 0.68 -2.11
CA GLY A 148 8.77 1.09 -1.18
C GLY A 148 8.53 2.60 -1.10
N VAL A 149 8.73 3.35 -2.19
CA VAL A 149 8.56 4.82 -2.22
C VAL A 149 7.23 5.25 -1.61
N PHE A 150 6.15 4.48 -1.85
CA PHE A 150 4.81 4.75 -1.34
C PHE A 150 4.31 3.67 -0.36
N ALA A 151 5.22 2.89 0.21
CA ALA A 151 4.89 1.80 1.12
C ALA A 151 3.93 2.27 2.23
N GLY A 152 2.74 1.64 2.28
CA GLY A 152 1.68 1.75 3.30
C GLY A 152 1.16 3.15 3.56
N ASN A 153 1.14 3.92 2.48
CA ASN A 153 0.21 5.01 2.32
C ASN A 153 -1.18 4.42 2.06
N SER A 154 -1.84 3.91 3.10
CA SER A 154 -3.12 3.19 2.98
C SER A 154 -4.25 4.04 2.39
N ALA A 155 -4.17 5.37 2.49
CA ALA A 155 -5.11 6.28 1.83
C ALA A 155 -4.79 6.55 0.35
N LEU A 156 -3.59 6.21 -0.14
CA LEU A 156 -3.15 6.53 -1.50
C LEU A 156 -3.89 5.65 -2.49
N TYR A 157 -4.93 6.19 -3.12
CA TYR A 157 -5.74 5.47 -4.11
C TYR A 157 -5.57 6.00 -5.53
N LYS A 158 -4.99 7.19 -5.68
CA LYS A 158 -4.82 7.86 -6.98
C LYS A 158 -3.38 8.29 -7.19
N VAL A 159 -2.74 7.66 -8.17
CA VAL A 159 -1.45 8.10 -8.69
C VAL A 159 -1.62 8.49 -10.14
N SER A 160 -0.94 9.55 -10.55
CA SER A 160 -0.83 9.96 -11.96
C SER A 160 0.63 9.93 -12.38
N LEU A 161 0.87 9.49 -13.60
CA LEU A 161 2.16 9.52 -14.26
C LEU A 161 2.03 10.43 -15.48
N ALA A 162 2.87 11.46 -15.56
CA ALA A 162 2.82 12.41 -16.66
C ALA A 162 3.14 11.75 -18.01
N GLU A 163 2.49 12.24 -19.05
CA GLU A 163 2.69 11.75 -20.42
C GLU A 163 4.15 11.92 -20.86
N GLY A 164 4.68 10.92 -21.56
CA GLY A 164 6.07 10.92 -22.02
C GLY A 164 7.08 10.47 -20.96
N ASN A 165 6.66 9.99 -19.80
CA ASN A 165 7.57 9.26 -18.92
C ASN A 165 8.09 8.00 -19.63
N GLY A 166 9.41 7.93 -19.86
CA GLY A 166 10.05 6.83 -20.58
C GLY A 166 10.65 5.73 -19.70
N ALA A 167 10.52 5.83 -18.38
CA ALA A 167 11.11 4.90 -17.42
C ALA A 167 10.09 4.00 -16.72
N PHE A 168 8.85 4.48 -16.57
CA PHE A 168 7.80 3.80 -15.82
C PHE A 168 6.52 3.67 -16.64
N PHE A 169 5.77 2.63 -16.30
CA PHE A 169 4.42 2.40 -16.81
C PHE A 169 3.47 2.30 -15.61
N LEU A 170 2.35 3.02 -15.66
CA LEU A 170 1.32 2.96 -14.62
C LEU A 170 0.08 2.32 -15.22
N ASN A 171 -0.33 1.17 -14.68
CA ASN A 171 -1.55 0.50 -15.07
C ASN A 171 -2.27 -0.08 -13.86
N ASP A 172 -3.58 0.16 -13.78
CA ASP A 172 -4.45 -0.39 -12.74
C ASP A 172 -3.90 -0.21 -11.30
N GLY A 173 -3.37 0.98 -10.99
CA GLY A 173 -2.82 1.26 -9.66
C GLY A 173 -1.54 0.49 -9.34
N VAL A 174 -0.78 0.08 -10.36
CA VAL A 174 0.54 -0.56 -10.22
C VAL A 174 1.54 0.18 -11.10
N ILE A 175 2.68 0.55 -10.52
CA ILE A 175 3.82 1.13 -11.20
C ILE A 175 4.78 0.01 -11.56
N TYR A 176 5.08 -0.10 -12.84
CA TYR A 176 6.04 -1.02 -13.43
C TYR A 176 7.23 -0.27 -13.99
N ASP A 177 8.29 -1.00 -14.31
CA ASP A 177 9.29 -0.54 -15.27
C ASP A 177 8.69 -0.32 -16.67
N LYS A 178 9.45 0.33 -17.56
CA LYS A 178 9.00 0.65 -18.93
C LYS A 178 8.56 -0.57 -19.74
N ASP A 179 9.11 -1.75 -19.45
CA ASP A 179 8.87 -2.99 -20.19
C ASP A 179 7.75 -3.84 -19.56
N SER A 180 7.15 -3.40 -18.44
CA SER A 180 6.15 -4.15 -17.67
C SER A 180 6.63 -5.54 -17.21
N THR A 181 7.92 -5.65 -16.92
CA THR A 181 8.58 -6.88 -16.46
C THR A 181 8.89 -6.89 -14.97
N GLU A 182 8.95 -5.72 -14.33
CA GLU A 182 9.18 -5.59 -12.90
C GLU A 182 8.08 -4.76 -12.25
N ILE A 183 7.49 -5.27 -11.18
CA ILE A 183 6.62 -4.45 -10.31
C ILE A 183 7.48 -3.64 -9.37
N ILE A 184 7.38 -2.32 -9.52
CA ILE A 184 8.12 -1.35 -8.71
C ILE A 184 7.32 -0.96 -7.47
N GLN A 185 6.03 -0.68 -7.64
CA GLN A 185 5.15 -0.29 -6.55
C GLN A 185 3.70 -0.60 -6.90
N PHE A 186 3.07 -1.48 -6.14
CA PHE A 186 1.62 -1.58 -6.03
C PHE A 186 1.12 -0.44 -5.14
N ILE A 187 0.11 0.30 -5.58
CA ILE A 187 -0.44 1.43 -4.82
C ILE A 187 -1.26 0.90 -3.63
N PRO A 188 -0.87 1.18 -2.36
CA PRO A 188 -1.44 0.46 -1.22
C PRO A 188 -2.96 0.64 -1.05
N GLY A 189 -3.47 1.85 -1.31
CA GLY A 189 -4.90 2.17 -1.28
C GLY A 189 -5.63 1.92 -2.61
N ARG A 190 -5.06 1.15 -3.56
CA ARG A 190 -5.77 0.73 -4.78
C ARG A 190 -7.11 0.13 -4.40
N ARG A 191 -8.18 0.44 -5.15
CA ARG A 191 -9.56 0.05 -4.80
C ARG A 191 -9.92 -1.40 -5.13
N GLY A 192 -9.24 -2.03 -6.09
CA GLY A 192 -9.50 -3.42 -6.45
C GLY A 192 -8.95 -4.38 -5.39
N ASP A 193 -9.74 -5.41 -5.08
CA ASP A 193 -9.44 -6.43 -4.07
C ASP A 193 -8.75 -7.68 -4.66
N VAL A 194 -8.84 -7.86 -5.97
CA VAL A 194 -8.10 -8.89 -6.72
C VAL A 194 -7.01 -8.23 -7.55
N TYR A 195 -5.87 -8.90 -7.60
CA TYR A 195 -4.80 -8.58 -8.54
C TYR A 195 -4.27 -9.84 -9.22
N GLU A 196 -4.48 -9.92 -10.53
CA GLU A 196 -3.87 -10.91 -11.40
C GLU A 196 -2.62 -10.31 -12.03
N MET A 197 -1.45 -10.82 -11.64
CA MET A 197 -0.19 -10.30 -12.13
C MET A 197 -0.03 -10.65 -13.62
N PRO A 198 0.27 -9.67 -14.50
CA PRO A 198 0.46 -9.95 -15.93
C PRO A 198 1.59 -10.95 -16.18
N PHE A 199 1.44 -11.79 -17.21
CA PHE A 199 2.45 -12.79 -17.59
C PHE A 199 3.80 -12.16 -18.00
N THR A 200 3.83 -10.86 -18.33
CA THR A 200 5.06 -10.13 -18.64
C THR A 200 5.93 -9.91 -17.42
N VAL A 201 5.36 -9.95 -16.21
CA VAL A 201 6.07 -9.68 -14.96
C VAL A 201 6.95 -10.86 -14.59
N THR A 202 8.26 -10.63 -14.57
CA THR A 202 9.31 -11.58 -14.19
C THR A 202 9.85 -11.35 -12.78
N SER A 203 9.72 -10.13 -12.24
CA SER A 203 10.21 -9.78 -10.90
C SER A 203 9.31 -8.83 -10.13
N ILE A 204 9.44 -8.87 -8.81
CA ILE A 204 8.78 -7.99 -7.86
C ILE A 204 9.88 -7.34 -7.03
N ARG A 205 9.80 -6.04 -6.75
CA ARG A 205 10.74 -5.38 -5.84
C ARG A 205 10.42 -5.64 -4.37
N PRO A 206 11.42 -5.56 -3.46
CA PRO A 206 11.16 -5.47 -2.04
C PRO A 206 10.17 -4.35 -1.73
N TYR A 207 9.26 -4.60 -0.77
CA TYR A 207 8.21 -3.66 -0.35
C TYR A 207 7.17 -3.25 -1.42
N ALA A 208 7.17 -3.89 -2.60
CA ALA A 208 6.31 -3.47 -3.72
C ALA A 208 4.81 -3.48 -3.36
N PHE A 209 4.34 -4.42 -2.55
CA PHE A 209 2.95 -4.54 -2.08
C PHE A 209 2.82 -4.22 -0.59
N TRP A 210 3.82 -3.57 0.02
CA TRP A 210 3.82 -3.31 1.46
C TRP A 210 2.62 -2.43 1.86
N GLY A 211 1.80 -2.94 2.77
CA GLY A 211 0.61 -2.26 3.26
C GLY A 211 -0.55 -2.23 2.28
N ALA A 212 -0.64 -3.13 1.30
CA ALA A 212 -1.76 -3.20 0.35
C ALA A 212 -3.09 -3.44 1.08
N SER A 213 -3.79 -2.36 1.42
CA SER A 213 -4.82 -2.36 2.46
C SER A 213 -6.17 -2.85 1.98
N ASN A 214 -6.38 -2.93 0.66
CA ASN A 214 -7.63 -3.43 0.07
C ASN A 214 -7.43 -4.74 -0.70
N LEU A 215 -6.19 -5.18 -0.93
CA LEU A 215 -5.90 -6.39 -1.68
C LEU A 215 -6.27 -7.61 -0.84
N LYS A 216 -7.21 -8.41 -1.34
CA LYS A 216 -7.66 -9.68 -0.75
C LYS A 216 -7.04 -10.89 -1.42
N ARG A 217 -6.88 -10.86 -2.74
CA ARG A 217 -6.42 -12.01 -3.52
C ARG A 217 -5.36 -11.60 -4.51
N VAL A 218 -4.25 -12.33 -4.50
CA VAL A 218 -3.15 -12.13 -5.45
C VAL A 218 -2.83 -13.43 -6.19
N TYR A 219 -2.70 -13.32 -7.52
CA TYR A 219 -2.24 -14.39 -8.38
C TYR A 219 -0.90 -13.97 -9.00
N VAL A 220 0.17 -14.65 -8.61
CA VAL A 220 1.52 -14.32 -9.07
C VAL A 220 1.75 -14.84 -10.50
N SER A 221 2.50 -14.08 -11.29
CA SER A 221 2.86 -14.46 -12.67
C SER A 221 3.73 -15.71 -12.69
N ASN A 222 3.50 -16.58 -13.69
CA ASN A 222 4.29 -17.79 -13.91
C ASN A 222 5.71 -17.54 -14.43
N GLN A 223 6.13 -16.28 -14.56
CA GLN A 223 7.51 -15.90 -14.84
C GLN A 223 8.27 -15.46 -13.57
N VAL A 224 7.58 -15.26 -12.45
CA VAL A 224 8.22 -14.86 -11.18
C VAL A 224 8.85 -16.07 -10.52
N THR A 225 10.12 -15.96 -10.13
CA THR A 225 10.88 -17.06 -9.52
C THR A 225 10.95 -16.98 -7.99
N SER A 226 10.71 -15.82 -7.41
CA SER A 226 10.75 -15.65 -5.95
C SER A 226 9.88 -14.48 -5.49
N ILE A 227 9.30 -14.62 -4.30
CA ILE A 227 8.66 -13.51 -3.59
C ILE A 227 9.72 -12.81 -2.72
N PRO A 228 10.04 -11.53 -2.97
CA PRO A 228 11.18 -10.85 -2.35
C PRO A 228 10.89 -10.46 -0.89
N PRO A 229 11.91 -9.96 -0.16
CA PRO A 229 11.76 -9.55 1.22
C PRO A 229 10.69 -8.46 1.35
N PHE A 230 9.87 -8.60 2.38
CA PHE A 230 8.82 -7.64 2.74
C PHE A 230 7.78 -7.33 1.64
N ALA A 231 7.68 -8.16 0.60
CA ALA A 231 6.84 -7.89 -0.58
C ALA A 231 5.41 -7.46 -0.22
N PHE A 232 4.73 -8.25 0.60
CA PHE A 232 3.33 -8.09 1.02
C PHE A 232 3.18 -7.76 2.50
N THR A 233 4.25 -7.44 3.24
CA THR A 233 4.15 -7.18 4.68
C THR A 233 3.08 -6.13 5.00
N ASN A 234 2.36 -6.31 6.12
CA ASN A 234 1.25 -5.44 6.55
C ASN A 234 0.08 -5.31 5.56
N SER A 235 -0.06 -6.21 4.59
CA SER A 235 -1.26 -6.28 3.73
C SER A 235 -2.41 -6.90 4.52
N ALA A 236 -2.98 -6.13 5.45
CA ALA A 236 -3.92 -6.62 6.46
C ALA A 236 -5.23 -7.18 5.90
N SER A 237 -5.57 -6.87 4.65
CA SER A 237 -6.75 -7.40 3.96
C SER A 237 -6.47 -8.64 3.11
N LEU A 238 -5.21 -9.03 2.93
CA LEU A 238 -4.83 -10.16 2.08
C LEU A 238 -5.34 -11.45 2.73
N GLU A 239 -6.15 -12.20 1.98
CA GLU A 239 -6.81 -13.43 2.40
C GLU A 239 -6.25 -14.66 1.66
N PHE A 240 -5.83 -14.47 0.41
CA PHE A 240 -5.36 -15.54 -0.47
C PHE A 240 -4.16 -15.10 -1.33
N ALA A 241 -3.17 -15.99 -1.45
CA ALA A 241 -2.09 -15.85 -2.42
C ALA A 241 -1.87 -17.15 -3.19
N TYR A 242 -1.82 -17.06 -4.53
CA TYR A 242 -1.44 -18.15 -5.40
C TYR A 242 -0.04 -17.96 -5.98
N LEU A 243 0.82 -18.95 -5.77
CA LEU A 243 2.20 -19.01 -6.24
C LEU A 243 2.33 -20.11 -7.32
N PRO A 244 2.60 -19.75 -8.59
CA PRO A 244 2.73 -20.73 -9.66
C PRO A 244 4.02 -21.55 -9.53
N ASN A 245 4.14 -22.58 -10.37
CA ASN A 245 5.26 -23.53 -10.33
C ASN A 245 6.66 -22.88 -10.46
N SER A 246 6.74 -21.69 -11.07
CA SER A 246 7.96 -20.92 -11.24
C SER A 246 8.50 -20.37 -9.92
N VAL A 247 7.66 -20.14 -8.91
CA VAL A 247 8.05 -19.55 -7.64
C VAL A 247 8.76 -20.59 -6.78
N LEU A 248 10.07 -20.47 -6.66
CA LEU A 248 10.93 -21.40 -5.93
C LEU A 248 11.21 -20.96 -4.50
N SER A 249 11.08 -19.66 -4.19
CA SER A 249 11.34 -19.15 -2.85
C SER A 249 10.41 -18.01 -2.43
N VAL A 250 10.02 -18.02 -1.15
CA VAL A 250 9.35 -16.93 -0.45
C VAL A 250 10.32 -16.41 0.61
N GLN A 251 10.79 -15.17 0.44
CA GLN A 251 11.89 -14.63 1.24
C GLN A 251 11.42 -14.03 2.58
N GLU A 252 12.38 -13.54 3.36
CA GLU A 252 12.19 -13.03 4.71
C GLU A 252 11.04 -12.00 4.78
N TYR A 253 10.16 -12.20 5.76
CA TYR A 253 9.02 -11.33 6.04
C TYR A 253 8.06 -11.07 4.86
N ALA A 254 8.11 -11.84 3.77
CA ALA A 254 7.36 -11.56 2.55
C ALA A 254 5.85 -11.36 2.78
N PHE A 255 5.24 -12.10 3.71
CA PHE A 255 3.83 -12.01 4.11
C PHE A 255 3.66 -11.68 5.60
N ARG A 256 4.67 -11.06 6.23
CA ARG A 256 4.61 -10.68 7.65
C ARG A 256 3.39 -9.79 7.93
N ASP A 257 2.72 -10.01 9.05
CA ASP A 257 1.59 -9.21 9.53
C ASP A 257 0.41 -9.14 8.52
N CYS A 258 0.29 -10.13 7.63
CA CYS A 258 -0.90 -10.34 6.81
C CYS A 258 -2.00 -11.01 7.66
N GLY A 259 -2.59 -10.26 8.58
CA GLY A 259 -3.44 -10.82 9.65
C GLY A 259 -4.72 -11.55 9.18
N ARG A 260 -5.16 -11.33 7.94
CA ARG A 260 -6.31 -12.03 7.33
C ARG A 260 -5.91 -13.13 6.35
N LEU A 261 -4.62 -13.39 6.15
CA LEU A 261 -4.16 -14.36 5.17
C LEU A 261 -4.54 -15.76 5.65
N VAL A 262 -5.49 -16.38 4.95
CA VAL A 262 -6.03 -17.70 5.30
C VAL A 262 -5.39 -18.79 4.48
N TYR A 263 -5.09 -18.51 3.21
CA TYR A 263 -4.61 -19.55 2.30
C TYR A 263 -3.47 -19.09 1.40
N VAL A 264 -2.43 -19.92 1.33
CA VAL A 264 -1.36 -19.81 0.34
C VAL A 264 -1.25 -21.13 -0.41
N GLY A 265 -1.58 -21.10 -1.70
CA GLY A 265 -1.42 -22.24 -2.59
C GLY A 265 -0.17 -22.07 -3.44
N ALA A 266 0.75 -23.02 -3.40
CA ALA A 266 1.89 -23.09 -4.28
C ALA A 266 1.81 -24.32 -5.19
N GLU A 267 2.04 -24.14 -6.49
CA GLU A 267 1.98 -25.26 -7.45
C GLU A 267 3.24 -26.11 -7.42
N SER A 268 4.41 -25.52 -7.11
CA SER A 268 5.66 -26.26 -7.01
C SER A 268 5.85 -26.85 -5.62
N THR A 269 6.15 -28.15 -5.57
CA THR A 269 6.61 -28.81 -4.33
C THR A 269 8.03 -28.41 -3.94
N LEU A 270 8.73 -27.66 -4.79
CA LEU A 270 10.08 -27.15 -4.54
C LEU A 270 10.07 -25.75 -3.91
N THR A 271 8.90 -25.10 -3.80
CA THR A 271 8.80 -23.78 -3.18
C THR A 271 9.22 -23.86 -1.72
N THR A 272 10.27 -23.12 -1.35
CA THR A 272 10.69 -22.94 0.04
C THR A 272 10.21 -21.60 0.56
N ALA A 273 10.01 -21.50 1.87
CA ALA A 273 9.69 -20.24 2.53
C ALA A 273 10.68 -20.00 3.67
N ASP A 274 11.13 -18.75 3.80
CA ASP A 274 11.88 -18.31 4.96
C ASP A 274 11.03 -18.45 6.23
N THR A 275 11.66 -18.76 7.37
CA THR A 275 10.95 -19.02 8.62
C THR A 275 10.17 -17.81 9.14
N SER A 276 10.59 -16.60 8.75
CA SER A 276 9.96 -15.33 9.12
C SER A 276 8.89 -14.86 8.13
N SER A 277 8.76 -15.52 6.97
CA SER A 277 7.92 -15.04 5.85
C SER A 277 6.45 -14.84 6.24
N PHE A 278 5.92 -15.64 7.19
CA PHE A 278 4.54 -15.58 7.67
C PHE A 278 4.41 -15.17 9.15
N GLU A 279 5.42 -14.50 9.71
CA GLU A 279 5.33 -13.97 11.09
C GLU A 279 4.09 -13.06 11.24
N GLY A 280 3.33 -13.21 12.33
CA GLY A 280 2.12 -12.41 12.57
C GLY A 280 0.86 -12.88 11.82
N VAL A 281 0.95 -13.93 10.97
CA VAL A 281 -0.22 -14.55 10.33
C VAL A 281 -0.83 -15.59 11.27
N LYS A 282 -2.07 -15.34 11.72
CA LYS A 282 -2.69 -16.12 12.81
C LYS A 282 -3.41 -17.38 12.37
N LYS A 283 -3.99 -17.40 11.17
CA LYS A 283 -4.84 -18.48 10.65
C LYS A 283 -4.37 -18.86 9.25
N LEU A 284 -3.19 -19.48 9.10
CA LEU A 284 -2.64 -19.82 7.79
C LEU A 284 -2.80 -21.32 7.48
N THR A 285 -3.37 -21.63 6.32
CA THR A 285 -3.19 -22.91 5.61
C THR A 285 -2.29 -22.67 4.41
N ALA A 286 -1.19 -23.41 4.34
CA ALA A 286 -0.28 -23.37 3.20
C ALA A 286 -0.17 -24.77 2.59
N GLU A 287 -0.43 -24.89 1.30
CA GLU A 287 -0.37 -26.14 0.55
C GLU A 287 0.57 -25.98 -0.65
N VAL A 288 1.47 -26.94 -0.85
CA VAL A 288 2.37 -26.99 -2.01
C VAL A 288 1.94 -28.14 -2.93
N GLY A 289 2.21 -28.04 -4.23
CA GLY A 289 1.76 -29.04 -5.21
C GLY A 289 0.30 -28.89 -5.63
N VAL A 290 -0.33 -27.72 -5.41
CA VAL A 290 -1.73 -27.47 -5.77
C VAL A 290 -1.87 -26.58 -6.99
N SER A 291 -2.76 -26.98 -7.90
CA SER A 291 -3.15 -26.16 -9.04
C SER A 291 -3.92 -24.91 -8.58
N LYS A 292 -3.98 -23.88 -9.43
CA LYS A 292 -4.74 -22.65 -9.16
C LYS A 292 -6.18 -22.94 -8.74
N VAL A 293 -6.88 -23.78 -9.52
CA VAL A 293 -8.29 -24.13 -9.29
C VAL A 293 -8.47 -24.82 -7.93
N ARG A 294 -7.61 -25.80 -7.62
CA ARG A 294 -7.67 -26.52 -6.35
C ARG A 294 -7.35 -25.62 -5.16
N ALA A 295 -6.40 -24.70 -5.31
CA ALA A 295 -6.09 -23.70 -4.30
C ALA A 295 -7.29 -22.79 -4.00
N GLU A 296 -8.05 -22.39 -5.03
CA GLU A 296 -9.27 -21.59 -4.87
C GLU A 296 -10.38 -22.36 -4.15
N GLU A 297 -10.61 -23.62 -4.51
CA GLU A 297 -11.56 -24.51 -3.81
C GLU A 297 -11.20 -24.64 -2.33
N ARG A 298 -9.93 -24.89 -2.02
CA ARG A 298 -9.44 -25.01 -0.64
C ARG A 298 -9.55 -23.72 0.17
N TYR A 299 -9.35 -22.58 -0.48
CA TYR A 299 -9.55 -21.28 0.16
C TYR A 299 -11.03 -21.06 0.51
N ILE A 300 -11.96 -21.42 -0.37
CA ILE A 300 -13.40 -21.35 -0.09
C ILE A 300 -13.75 -22.27 1.10
N ASP A 301 -13.27 -23.52 1.09
CA ASP A 301 -13.45 -24.44 2.23
C ASP A 301 -12.92 -23.83 3.55
N ALA A 302 -11.76 -23.17 3.50
CA ALA A 302 -11.15 -22.56 4.68
C ALA A 302 -11.95 -21.37 5.24
N LEU A 303 -12.66 -20.63 4.37
CA LEU A 303 -13.55 -19.55 4.80
C LEU A 303 -14.80 -20.12 5.50
N GLU A 304 -15.44 -21.12 4.92
CA GLU A 304 -16.66 -21.74 5.48
C GLU A 304 -16.42 -22.34 6.87
N ASN A 305 -15.25 -22.97 7.08
CA ASN A 305 -14.89 -23.57 8.36
C ASN A 305 -14.39 -22.55 9.41
N SER A 306 -14.20 -21.28 9.03
CA SER A 306 -13.67 -20.25 9.94
C SER A 306 -14.76 -19.55 10.78
N ASP A 307 -16.03 -19.68 10.39
CA ASP A 307 -17.21 -19.10 11.06
C ASP A 307 -17.76 -19.98 12.20
N GLU A 308 -17.33 -21.24 12.33
CA GLU A 308 -17.87 -22.19 13.33
C GLU A 308 -17.22 -22.10 14.74
N THR A 309 -16.33 -21.14 15.00
CA THR A 309 -15.65 -21.02 16.32
C THR A 309 -15.69 -19.61 16.94
N GLU A 310 -16.76 -18.84 16.76
CA GLU A 310 -17.05 -17.64 17.57
C GLU A 310 -18.30 -17.83 18.46
N ASP A 311 -18.28 -18.85 19.32
CA ASP A 311 -19.11 -18.90 20.53
C ASP A 311 -18.22 -19.33 21.72
N ALA A 312 -17.36 -18.41 22.15
CA ALA A 312 -16.69 -18.48 23.45
C ALA A 312 -16.75 -17.10 24.10
N ASP A 313 -17.86 -16.89 24.80
CA ASP A 313 -18.10 -16.03 25.97
C ASP A 313 -17.03 -14.95 26.30
N PRO A 314 -17.29 -13.64 26.09
CA PRO A 314 -16.41 -12.58 26.50
C PRO A 314 -16.76 -12.13 27.93
N GLU A 315 -16.45 -12.93 28.94
CA GLU A 315 -16.34 -12.42 30.30
C GLU A 315 -14.94 -12.65 30.85
N ASN A 316 -14.28 -11.51 31.11
CA ASN A 316 -13.31 -11.29 32.17
C ASN A 316 -11.82 -11.56 31.87
N GLU A 317 -11.14 -10.62 31.21
CA GLU A 317 -9.77 -10.26 31.61
C GLU A 317 -9.61 -8.73 31.62
N THR A 318 -9.47 -8.21 32.84
CA THR A 318 -9.07 -6.84 33.16
C THR A 318 -7.67 -6.56 32.63
N TYR A 319 -7.54 -5.62 31.71
CA TYR A 319 -6.23 -5.05 31.35
C TYR A 319 -5.76 -4.10 32.47
N GLU A 320 -4.78 -4.54 33.25
CA GLU A 320 -3.94 -3.67 34.07
C GLU A 320 -3.03 -2.84 33.16
N ASP A 321 -3.23 -1.53 33.21
CA ASP A 321 -2.44 -0.51 32.55
C ASP A 321 -1.04 -0.48 33.19
N SER A 322 0.00 -0.85 32.43
CA SER A 322 1.39 -0.74 32.86
C SER A 322 2.28 -0.19 31.75
N ASN A 323 2.09 1.10 31.46
CA ASN A 323 3.20 1.92 30.96
C ASN A 323 3.67 2.83 32.09
N SER A 324 4.64 2.31 32.85
CA SER A 324 5.47 3.13 33.73
C SER A 324 6.40 3.99 32.87
N ALA A 325 6.40 5.27 33.21
CA ALA A 325 7.30 6.27 32.69
C ALA A 325 8.76 5.94 33.06
N VAL A 326 9.68 6.27 32.15
CA VAL A 326 10.96 6.86 32.58
C VAL A 326 10.93 8.32 32.15
N ASN A 327 10.81 9.12 33.20
CA ASN A 327 10.87 10.57 33.29
C ASN A 327 12.30 11.06 33.02
N GLU A 328 12.46 12.30 32.53
CA GLU A 328 13.19 13.31 33.30
C GLU A 328 13.03 14.74 32.73
N ASN A 329 12.47 15.59 33.59
CA ASN A 329 12.79 17.02 33.84
C ASN A 329 12.37 18.08 32.79
N ALA A 330 11.74 19.21 33.14
CA ALA A 330 11.53 19.87 34.44
C ALA A 330 10.41 20.94 34.39
N SER A 331 9.82 21.20 35.58
CA SER A 331 9.22 22.47 36.08
C SER A 331 8.04 23.09 35.31
N SER A 332 6.99 23.67 35.90
CA SER A 332 6.58 23.93 37.28
C SER A 332 5.20 24.62 37.21
N ALA A 333 4.45 24.51 38.31
CA ALA A 333 3.48 25.49 38.80
C ALA A 333 2.03 25.48 38.24
N ASP A 334 1.15 25.16 39.19
CA ASP A 334 0.01 25.99 39.62
C ASP A 334 -1.41 25.75 39.06
N ASN A 335 -2.20 25.18 39.97
CA ASN A 335 -3.41 25.75 40.55
C ASN A 335 -4.77 25.59 39.84
N ASN A 336 -5.59 24.80 40.54
CA ASN A 336 -6.94 25.10 41.01
C ASN A 336 -8.13 25.01 40.04
N SER A 337 -9.03 24.12 40.48
CA SER A 337 -10.39 24.43 40.94
C SER A 337 -11.58 24.07 40.06
N ASP A 338 -12.61 23.64 40.81
CA ASP A 338 -14.03 23.56 40.54
C ASP A 338 -14.54 22.39 39.68
N ARG A 339 -15.14 21.36 40.30
CA ARG A 339 -16.51 21.31 40.86
C ARG A 339 -17.58 21.68 39.82
N SER A 340 -18.25 20.66 39.28
CA SER A 340 -19.69 20.51 39.52
C SER A 340 -20.20 19.14 39.09
N SER A 341 -20.77 18.44 40.06
CA SER A 341 -21.72 17.34 39.96
C SER A 341 -22.95 17.70 39.11
N GLY A 342 -23.51 16.71 38.40
CA GLY A 342 -24.79 16.86 37.71
C GLY A 342 -25.31 15.53 37.14
N SER A 343 -25.84 14.71 38.03
CA SER A 343 -26.63 13.49 37.79
C SER A 343 -27.78 13.68 36.78
N SER A 344 -28.09 12.64 36.00
CA SER A 344 -29.42 11.99 35.89
C SER A 344 -29.61 11.36 34.50
N THR A 345 -29.54 10.03 34.42
CA THR A 345 -30.67 9.07 34.28
C THR A 345 -31.51 9.23 33.02
N GLY A 346 -31.65 8.14 32.26
CA GLY A 346 -32.75 7.99 31.31
C GLY A 346 -32.48 6.96 30.22
N LYS A 347 -32.75 5.69 30.52
CA LYS A 347 -32.98 4.63 29.53
C LYS A 347 -34.08 5.06 28.57
N ASP A 348 -34.03 4.65 27.30
CA ASP A 348 -35.09 3.81 26.73
C ASP A 348 -34.73 3.20 25.37
N LYS A 349 -35.32 2.03 25.18
CA LYS A 349 -35.05 1.02 24.15
C LYS A 349 -35.87 1.24 22.87
N SER A 350 -35.34 0.63 21.81
CA SER A 350 -36.06 -0.14 20.77
C SER A 350 -36.80 0.59 19.65
N GLY A 351 -36.60 0.08 18.44
CA GLY A 351 -37.39 0.43 17.26
C GLY A 351 -36.84 -0.23 15.99
N SER A 352 -36.93 -1.55 15.90
CA SER A 352 -36.75 -2.29 14.64
C SER A 352 -37.93 -2.02 13.69
N LYS A 353 -37.65 -1.77 12.41
CA LYS A 353 -38.59 -2.00 11.30
C LYS A 353 -37.84 -2.53 10.08
N SER A 354 -38.23 -3.73 9.66
CA SER A 354 -38.05 -4.32 8.35
C SER A 354 -38.96 -3.67 7.32
N ASN A 355 -38.58 -3.71 6.04
CA ASN A 355 -39.35 -4.30 4.94
C ASN A 355 -38.70 -4.04 3.58
N GLY A 356 -38.75 -5.06 2.71
CA GLY A 356 -39.17 -4.87 1.32
C GLY A 356 -38.13 -5.17 0.26
N GLU A 357 -38.23 -6.37 -0.29
CA GLU A 357 -37.60 -6.91 -1.50
C GLU A 357 -37.91 -6.09 -2.77
N ASN A 358 -37.03 -6.19 -3.77
CA ASN A 358 -37.37 -6.28 -5.20
C ASN A 358 -36.14 -6.77 -6.00
N GLU A 359 -36.24 -8.00 -6.51
CA GLU A 359 -35.49 -8.58 -7.65
C GLU A 359 -35.84 -7.79 -8.95
N GLU A 360 -35.08 -7.65 -10.04
CA GLU A 360 -34.01 -8.38 -10.75
C GLU A 360 -33.58 -7.44 -11.94
N PRO A 361 -32.74 -7.80 -12.94
CA PRO A 361 -31.38 -8.34 -12.98
C PRO A 361 -30.38 -7.36 -13.70
N LEU A 362 -29.07 -7.48 -13.49
CA LEU A 362 -28.07 -6.79 -14.34
C LEU A 362 -27.04 -7.76 -14.94
N ILE A 363 -27.33 -8.08 -16.20
CA ILE A 363 -26.49 -8.50 -17.33
C ILE A 363 -24.96 -8.46 -17.09
N PHE A 364 -24.32 -9.63 -17.05
CA PHE A 364 -22.87 -9.77 -17.21
C PHE A 364 -22.49 -9.74 -18.70
N GLY A 365 -21.80 -8.70 -19.13
CA GLY A 365 -21.07 -8.68 -20.40
C GLY A 365 -19.61 -9.05 -20.16
N THR A 366 -19.15 -10.17 -20.71
CA THR A 366 -17.72 -10.47 -20.85
C THR A 366 -17.20 -9.85 -22.14
N PRO A 367 -16.06 -9.12 -22.14
CA PRO A 367 -15.28 -8.93 -23.35
C PRO A 367 -14.35 -10.15 -23.53
N TRP A 368 -13.97 -10.41 -24.78
CA TRP A 368 -13.17 -11.56 -25.27
C TRP A 368 -13.97 -12.79 -25.68
N GLY A 369 -14.49 -12.73 -26.91
CA GLY A 369 -14.82 -13.91 -27.69
C GLY A 369 -13.56 -14.49 -28.34
N ILE A 370 -13.20 -15.72 -27.94
CA ILE A 370 -12.52 -16.72 -28.77
C ILE A 370 -13.08 -18.09 -28.37
N ASN A 371 -13.76 -18.76 -29.30
CA ASN A 371 -14.17 -20.16 -29.20
C ASN A 371 -13.02 -21.06 -29.68
N ALA A 372 -12.55 -21.98 -28.83
CA ALA A 372 -11.99 -23.27 -29.24
C ALA A 372 -11.99 -24.26 -28.04
N PRO A 373 -12.23 -25.57 -28.27
CA PRO A 373 -12.73 -26.49 -27.24
C PRO A 373 -11.60 -27.11 -26.41
N TYR A 374 -11.75 -27.13 -25.08
CA TYR A 374 -10.93 -28.00 -24.24
C TYR A 374 -11.62 -29.35 -24.04
N LYS A 375 -10.83 -30.40 -24.29
CA LYS A 375 -11.17 -31.81 -24.17
C LYS A 375 -10.81 -32.25 -22.76
N GLU A 376 -11.76 -32.81 -22.02
CA GLU A 376 -11.52 -33.44 -20.71
C GLU A 376 -10.46 -34.54 -20.83
N ILE A 377 -9.49 -34.52 -19.92
CA ILE A 377 -8.64 -35.66 -19.62
C ILE A 377 -8.85 -35.97 -18.15
N ASP A 378 -9.50 -37.09 -17.92
CA ASP A 378 -9.66 -37.75 -16.63
C ASP A 378 -8.33 -38.40 -16.22
N THR A 379 -7.84 -38.06 -15.02
CA THR A 379 -6.94 -38.94 -14.27
C THR A 379 -7.31 -38.84 -12.79
N SER A 380 -8.27 -39.68 -12.41
CA SER A 380 -8.38 -40.25 -11.07
C SER A 380 -7.06 -40.87 -10.59
N GLU A 381 -6.88 -40.86 -9.27
CA GLU A 381 -5.88 -41.60 -8.46
C GLU A 381 -4.52 -40.91 -8.26
N ASP A 382 -4.34 -40.26 -7.10
CA ASP A 382 -3.63 -40.94 -6.01
C ASP A 382 -3.72 -40.18 -4.66
N ASN A 383 -4.00 -40.98 -3.63
CA ASN A 383 -4.12 -40.58 -2.24
C ASN A 383 -2.76 -40.21 -1.64
N LEU A 384 -2.61 -38.99 -1.14
CA LEU A 384 -1.62 -38.65 -0.12
C LEU A 384 -2.21 -37.61 0.85
N TYR A 385 -2.51 -38.07 2.07
CA TYR A 385 -2.87 -37.22 3.21
C TYR A 385 -1.61 -36.72 3.90
N GLY A 386 -1.55 -35.42 4.17
CA GLY A 386 -0.59 -34.81 5.09
C GLY A 386 -1.29 -33.70 5.88
N TYR A 387 -1.50 -33.90 7.18
CA TYR A 387 -1.98 -32.87 8.10
C TYR A 387 -0.78 -32.17 8.74
N GLY A 388 -0.72 -30.85 8.64
CA GLY A 388 0.21 -30.01 9.40
C GLY A 388 -0.56 -28.92 10.16
N LYS A 389 -0.74 -29.10 11.48
CA LYS A 389 -1.13 -28.03 12.40
C LYS A 389 0.16 -27.48 13.02
N ILE A 390 0.39 -26.18 12.93
CA ILE A 390 1.50 -25.52 13.64
C ILE A 390 0.95 -24.53 14.66
N VAL A 391 1.32 -24.74 15.91
CA VAL A 391 1.21 -23.81 17.02
C VAL A 391 2.63 -23.48 17.46
N GLY A 392 3.01 -22.20 17.37
CA GLY A 392 4.10 -21.59 18.13
C GLY A 392 5.54 -22.08 17.88
N GLY A 393 6.31 -21.29 17.14
CA GLY A 393 7.76 -21.13 17.35
C GLY A 393 8.68 -22.13 16.65
N SER A 394 9.29 -21.66 15.55
CA SER A 394 10.41 -22.25 14.79
C SER A 394 10.07 -23.49 13.94
N THR A 395 10.19 -23.37 12.61
CA THR A 395 10.20 -24.54 11.72
C THR A 395 11.42 -24.51 10.82
N PHE A 396 12.38 -25.38 11.15
CA PHE A 396 13.34 -25.91 10.18
C PHE A 396 12.63 -26.98 9.37
N ILE A 397 12.48 -26.77 8.06
CA ILE A 397 12.14 -27.86 7.12
C ILE A 397 13.47 -28.41 6.62
N MET A 398 13.96 -29.49 7.23
CA MET A 398 15.03 -30.28 6.63
C MET A 398 14.44 -31.41 5.77
N PRO A 399 15.07 -31.75 4.63
CA PRO A 399 14.65 -32.85 3.77
C PRO A 399 15.06 -34.18 4.41
N THR A 400 14.09 -35.00 4.80
CA THR A 400 14.39 -36.39 5.18
C THR A 400 14.53 -37.25 3.92
N GLY A 401 15.79 -37.37 3.49
CA GLY A 401 16.47 -38.65 3.27
C GLY A 401 15.86 -39.68 2.33
N LYS A 402 16.66 -40.06 1.32
CA LYS A 402 16.66 -41.40 0.70
C LYS A 402 16.44 -42.50 1.75
N VAL A 403 15.52 -43.42 1.47
CA VAL A 403 15.59 -44.79 1.95
C VAL A 403 15.69 -45.70 0.73
N SER A 404 16.90 -46.22 0.50
CA SER A 404 17.06 -47.51 -0.18
C SER A 404 16.63 -48.59 0.81
N GLY A 405 15.70 -49.44 0.42
CA GLY A 405 15.32 -50.63 1.18
C GLY A 405 14.92 -51.75 0.23
N ASN A 406 15.78 -52.77 0.14
CA ASN A 406 15.53 -54.03 -0.54
C ASN A 406 14.36 -54.83 0.07
N GLY A 407 13.70 -55.63 -0.78
CA GLY A 407 12.95 -56.85 -0.43
C GLY A 407 11.46 -56.75 -0.77
N LYS A 408 10.86 -57.58 -1.63
CA LYS A 408 11.16 -58.96 -2.04
C LYS A 408 10.98 -59.17 -3.54
#